data_AF-A0A1H3RDL3-F1
#
_entry.id   AF-A0A1H3RDL3-F1
#
_cell.length_a   1.000
_cell.length_b   1.000
_cell.length_c   1.000
_cell.angle_alpha   90.00
_cell.angle_beta   90.00
_cell.angle_gamma   90.00
#
_symmetry.space_group_name_H-M   'P 1'
#
loop_
_entity.id
_entity.type
_entity.pdbx_description
1 polymer ?
#
loop_
_entity_poly.entity_id
_entity_poly.type
_entity_poly.pdbx_seq_one_letter_code
_entity_poly.pdbx_strand_id
1 'polypeptide(L)'
;MSNGAELFALGGDNSPHFESALRGYDRRQVDRYVSQAEQEIAALLAEREHHFGQIHTLSAQVEQLQVELATVRREAASIDVVRFRHLGPRVEQILALAEEQADEIRSDAHRSVQSQRDQADNIVDEARGHAASAVRDFELALAARRGEEERVDVARRAEVEAQLAATHAEIQRLHGESSQILVTARQEADSVRAAVDQEIGGRRSTAERELAALRAETEALVAAQRAAVERETAEQRAALERAGAEQRAALEQSGAEGRAAIEQELGQHRTALEQQISDRQSGAEQDYASRSAAAERELTQWRTGIEQQVTAQRVEAERYAVELRRQAEEHAAAIRRQQDDEAERLAATQQETEAARKQLAEAQAELAKAHQSLAEARAAAVAPEPAEAAEAAGSNGNGKVDAAALTATVDATEHKSRTLTAD
;
A
#
# COMPACT_ATOMS: atom_id res chain seq x y z
N MET A 1 -35.22 -107.57 -76.64
CA MET A 1 -34.60 -106.27 -76.26
C MET A 1 -35.38 -105.71 -75.08
N SER A 2 -34.65 -105.37 -74.00
CA SER A 2 -35.10 -104.57 -72.84
C SER A 2 -36.16 -105.15 -71.88
N ASN A 3 -35.74 -106.03 -70.96
CA ASN A 3 -36.40 -106.24 -69.65
C ASN A 3 -35.36 -106.12 -68.51
N GLY A 4 -34.50 -105.10 -68.57
CA GLY A 4 -33.44 -104.87 -67.57
C GLY A 4 -33.75 -103.76 -66.56
N ALA A 5 -34.82 -103.00 -66.76
CA ALA A 5 -35.06 -101.74 -66.03
C ALA A 5 -35.96 -101.87 -64.79
N GLU A 6 -36.65 -103.00 -64.57
CA GLU A 6 -37.59 -103.14 -63.44
C GLU A 6 -37.06 -103.96 -62.24
N LEU A 7 -35.86 -104.54 -62.34
CA LEU A 7 -35.31 -105.39 -61.26
C LEU A 7 -34.82 -104.59 -60.03
N PHE A 8 -34.58 -103.29 -60.17
CA PHE A 8 -34.09 -102.42 -59.09
C PHE A 8 -35.18 -101.60 -58.39
N ALA A 9 -36.45 -101.78 -58.76
CA ALA A 9 -37.59 -101.03 -58.22
C ALA A 9 -38.37 -101.74 -57.10
N LEU A 10 -37.84 -102.85 -56.55
CA LEU A 10 -38.43 -103.55 -55.39
C LEU A 10 -37.82 -103.05 -54.08
N GLY A 11 -37.97 -101.76 -53.80
CA GLY A 11 -37.80 -101.21 -52.45
C GLY A 11 -39.05 -101.46 -51.62
N GLY A 12 -39.26 -102.71 -51.19
CA GLY A 12 -40.22 -103.01 -50.13
C GLY A 12 -39.72 -102.48 -48.77
N ASP A 13 -40.61 -102.38 -47.78
CA ASP A 13 -40.43 -101.84 -46.41
C ASP A 13 -39.29 -102.43 -45.55
N ASN A 14 -38.35 -103.17 -46.15
CA ASN A 14 -37.21 -103.83 -45.51
C ASN A 14 -35.88 -103.12 -45.79
N SER A 15 -35.91 -101.79 -45.88
CA SER A 15 -34.69 -100.99 -46.01
C SER A 15 -33.88 -101.04 -44.71
N PRO A 16 -32.63 -101.53 -44.73
CA PRO A 16 -31.84 -101.70 -43.52
C PRO A 16 -31.45 -100.32 -42.96
N HIS A 17 -31.67 -100.13 -41.65
CA HIS A 17 -31.24 -98.92 -40.95
C HIS A 17 -29.82 -99.14 -40.42
N PHE A 18 -28.87 -98.31 -40.85
CA PHE A 18 -27.48 -98.35 -40.41
C PHE A 18 -27.20 -97.21 -39.43
N GLU A 19 -26.49 -97.50 -38.34
CA GLU A 19 -26.06 -96.45 -37.41
C GLU A 19 -24.87 -95.65 -37.98
N SER A 20 -24.87 -94.33 -37.77
CA SER A 20 -23.80 -93.43 -38.20
C SER A 20 -22.70 -93.31 -37.14
N ALA A 21 -21.45 -93.61 -37.50
CA ALA A 21 -20.26 -93.26 -36.75
C ALA A 21 -19.76 -91.84 -37.09
N LEU A 22 -18.77 -91.33 -36.33
CA LEU A 22 -18.23 -89.97 -36.46
C LEU A 22 -17.77 -89.59 -37.90
N ARG A 23 -17.53 -90.58 -38.76
CA ARG A 23 -17.39 -90.44 -40.21
C ARG A 23 -18.09 -91.59 -40.94
N GLY A 24 -19.36 -91.41 -41.30
CA GLY A 24 -20.12 -92.36 -42.13
C GLY A 24 -20.78 -93.50 -41.35
N TYR A 25 -21.19 -94.57 -42.03
CA TYR A 25 -21.89 -95.70 -41.40
C TYR A 25 -20.93 -96.65 -40.66
N ASP A 26 -21.43 -97.38 -39.66
CA ASP A 26 -20.66 -98.42 -38.98
C ASP A 26 -20.29 -99.54 -39.96
N ARG A 27 -19.00 -99.60 -40.29
CA ARG A 27 -18.42 -100.58 -41.21
C ARG A 27 -18.78 -102.02 -40.85
N ARG A 28 -18.87 -102.39 -39.57
CA ARG A 28 -19.19 -103.78 -39.18
C ARG A 28 -20.65 -104.16 -39.48
N GLN A 29 -21.57 -103.21 -39.33
CA GLN A 29 -22.98 -103.40 -39.66
C GLN A 29 -23.18 -103.51 -41.18
N VAL A 30 -22.49 -102.64 -41.94
CA VAL A 30 -22.51 -102.66 -43.40
C VAL A 30 -21.89 -103.95 -43.94
N ASP A 31 -20.71 -104.36 -43.47
CA ASP A 31 -20.04 -105.58 -43.95
C ASP A 31 -20.91 -106.83 -43.71
N ARG A 32 -21.60 -106.91 -42.55
CA ARG A 32 -22.54 -108.02 -42.26
C ARG A 32 -23.74 -108.02 -43.20
N TYR A 33 -24.33 -106.85 -43.44
CA TYR A 33 -25.46 -106.72 -44.35
C TYR A 33 -25.07 -107.08 -45.79
N VAL A 34 -23.90 -106.63 -46.26
CA VAL A 34 -23.38 -106.97 -47.59
C VAL A 34 -23.19 -108.48 -47.71
N SER A 35 -22.57 -109.13 -46.72
CA SER A 35 -22.41 -110.60 -46.74
C SER A 35 -23.75 -111.35 -46.72
N GLN A 36 -24.76 -110.83 -46.02
CA GLN A 36 -26.10 -111.42 -46.02
C GLN A 36 -26.79 -111.24 -47.38
N ALA A 37 -26.73 -110.04 -47.95
CA ALA A 37 -27.28 -109.75 -49.27
C ALA A 37 -26.61 -110.59 -50.37
N GLU A 38 -25.29 -110.78 -50.30
CA GLU A 38 -24.55 -111.68 -51.20
C GLU A 38 -25.02 -113.13 -51.10
N GLN A 39 -25.32 -113.62 -49.89
CA GLN A 39 -25.87 -114.97 -49.68
C GLN A 39 -27.30 -115.10 -50.23
N GLU A 40 -28.15 -114.10 -50.01
CA GLU A 40 -29.51 -114.08 -50.53
C GLU A 40 -29.52 -114.05 -52.06
N ILE A 41 -28.65 -113.24 -52.69
CA ILE A 41 -28.49 -113.22 -54.16
C ILE A 41 -28.02 -114.59 -54.67
N ALA A 42 -27.04 -115.21 -54.01
CA ALA A 42 -26.57 -116.54 -54.41
C ALA A 42 -27.67 -117.61 -54.32
N ALA A 43 -28.51 -117.56 -53.27
CA ALA A 43 -29.65 -118.44 -53.12
C ALA A 43 -30.68 -118.23 -54.24
N LEU A 44 -31.05 -116.99 -54.53
CA LEU A 44 -31.98 -116.65 -55.62
C LEU A 44 -31.47 -117.07 -56.99
N LEU A 45 -30.15 -116.98 -57.24
CA LEU A 45 -29.54 -117.47 -58.47
C LEU A 45 -29.61 -119.00 -58.59
N ALA A 46 -29.41 -119.73 -57.49
CA ALA A 46 -29.54 -121.18 -57.46
C ALA A 46 -31.00 -121.64 -57.66
N GLU A 47 -31.97 -120.95 -57.04
CA GLU A 47 -33.40 -121.19 -57.27
C GLU A 47 -33.80 -120.90 -58.73
N ARG A 48 -33.31 -119.79 -59.28
CA ARG A 48 -33.50 -119.48 -60.71
C ARG A 48 -32.96 -120.60 -61.60
N GLU A 49 -31.73 -121.06 -61.37
CA GLU A 49 -31.14 -122.15 -62.16
C GLU A 49 -31.95 -123.45 -62.02
N HIS A 50 -32.43 -123.76 -60.80
CA HIS A 50 -33.30 -124.91 -60.56
C HIS A 50 -34.60 -124.82 -61.39
N HIS A 51 -35.26 -123.65 -61.41
CA HIS A 51 -36.45 -123.44 -62.21
C HIS A 51 -36.18 -123.46 -63.72
N PHE A 52 -35.04 -122.92 -64.18
CA PHE A 52 -34.64 -123.03 -65.58
C PHE A 52 -34.40 -124.49 -66.00
N GLY A 53 -33.77 -125.29 -65.13
CA GLY A 53 -33.61 -126.73 -65.34
C GLY A 53 -34.94 -127.48 -65.38
N GLN A 54 -35.90 -127.12 -64.52
CA GLN A 54 -37.26 -127.67 -64.55
C GLN A 54 -37.98 -127.33 -65.87
N ILE A 55 -37.92 -126.07 -66.32
CA ILE A 55 -38.51 -125.64 -67.60
C ILE A 55 -37.88 -126.40 -68.76
N HIS A 56 -36.56 -126.59 -68.76
CA HIS A 56 -35.87 -127.32 -69.81
C HIS A 56 -36.27 -128.80 -69.85
N THR A 57 -36.40 -129.43 -68.68
CA THR A 57 -36.85 -130.82 -68.54
C THR A 57 -38.28 -130.99 -69.02
N LEU A 58 -39.20 -130.10 -68.63
CA LEU A 58 -40.58 -130.10 -69.10
C LEU A 58 -40.68 -129.85 -70.60
N SER A 59 -39.84 -128.97 -71.15
CA SER A 59 -39.79 -128.72 -72.60
C SER A 59 -39.34 -129.96 -73.37
N ALA A 60 -38.32 -130.67 -72.90
CA ALA A 60 -37.87 -131.94 -73.48
C ALA A 60 -38.97 -133.02 -73.40
N GLN A 61 -39.73 -133.09 -72.30
CA GLN A 61 -40.88 -133.99 -72.19
C GLN A 61 -41.98 -133.65 -73.19
N VAL A 62 -42.25 -132.35 -73.43
CA VAL A 62 -43.22 -131.92 -74.45
C VAL A 62 -42.74 -132.30 -75.85
N GLU A 63 -41.47 -132.09 -76.19
CA GLU A 63 -40.90 -132.52 -77.48
C GLU A 63 -40.96 -134.04 -77.65
N GLN A 64 -40.65 -134.81 -76.60
CA GLN A 64 -40.74 -136.27 -76.62
C GLN A 64 -42.20 -136.72 -76.82
N LEU A 65 -43.16 -136.15 -76.08
CA LEU A 65 -44.59 -136.42 -76.27
C LEU A 65 -45.06 -136.02 -77.67
N GLN A 66 -44.52 -134.96 -78.27
CA GLN A 66 -44.81 -134.58 -79.65
C GLN A 66 -44.26 -135.59 -80.67
N VAL A 67 -43.06 -136.12 -80.45
CA VAL A 67 -42.49 -137.19 -81.27
C VAL A 67 -43.30 -138.48 -81.11
N GLU A 68 -43.66 -138.85 -79.88
CA GLU A 68 -44.51 -140.01 -79.59
C GLU A 68 -45.91 -139.86 -80.21
N LEU A 69 -46.52 -138.67 -80.17
CA LEU A 69 -47.76 -138.40 -80.88
C LEU A 69 -47.57 -138.47 -82.40
N ALA A 70 -46.42 -138.04 -82.93
CA ALA A 70 -46.11 -138.17 -84.35
C ALA A 70 -45.87 -139.63 -84.77
N THR A 71 -45.25 -140.45 -83.91
CA THR A 71 -45.07 -141.88 -84.17
C THR A 71 -46.38 -142.63 -84.05
N VAL A 72 -47.22 -142.38 -83.03
CA VAL A 72 -48.56 -142.96 -82.90
C VAL A 72 -49.43 -142.54 -84.09
N ARG A 73 -49.34 -141.29 -84.57
CA ARG A 73 -50.02 -140.87 -85.80
C ARG A 73 -49.48 -141.59 -87.04
N ARG A 74 -48.19 -141.88 -87.11
CA ARG A 74 -47.57 -142.62 -88.22
C ARG A 74 -47.91 -144.11 -88.17
N GLU A 75 -47.96 -144.71 -86.99
CA GLU A 75 -48.45 -146.08 -86.75
C GLU A 75 -49.93 -146.18 -87.10
N ALA A 76 -50.77 -145.23 -86.65
CA ALA A 76 -52.18 -145.16 -87.02
C ALA A 76 -52.39 -144.93 -88.53
N ALA A 77 -51.50 -144.19 -89.20
CA ALA A 77 -51.52 -144.05 -90.66
C ALA A 77 -51.00 -145.30 -91.40
N SER A 78 -50.20 -146.14 -90.75
CA SER A 78 -49.71 -147.42 -91.27
C SER A 78 -50.61 -148.62 -90.95
N ILE A 79 -51.57 -148.46 -90.03
CA ILE A 79 -52.75 -149.30 -89.95
C ILE A 79 -53.62 -148.89 -91.14
N ASP A 80 -53.26 -149.46 -92.30
CA ASP A 80 -54.10 -149.47 -93.49
C ASP A 80 -55.48 -149.91 -93.01
N VAL A 81 -56.44 -148.98 -93.01
CA VAL A 81 -57.81 -149.22 -92.55
C VAL A 81 -58.27 -150.45 -93.31
N VAL A 82 -58.25 -151.59 -92.62
CA VAL A 82 -58.69 -152.85 -93.19
C VAL A 82 -60.17 -152.61 -93.47
N ARG A 83 -60.48 -152.35 -94.74
CA ARG A 83 -61.83 -152.12 -95.19
C ARG A 83 -62.52 -153.47 -95.16
N PHE A 84 -63.03 -153.78 -93.99
CA PHE A 84 -63.81 -154.95 -93.65
C PHE A 84 -65.19 -154.87 -94.32
N ARG A 85 -65.23 -154.75 -95.64
CA ARG A 85 -66.46 -154.70 -96.44
C ARG A 85 -67.08 -156.10 -96.63
N HIS A 86 -66.79 -157.08 -95.77
CA HIS A 86 -67.44 -158.39 -95.73
C HIS A 86 -67.33 -159.05 -94.34
N LEU A 87 -67.36 -158.27 -93.25
CA LEU A 87 -67.61 -158.87 -91.92
C LEU A 87 -69.08 -158.74 -91.59
N GLY A 88 -69.73 -159.89 -91.41
CA GLY A 88 -71.15 -160.00 -91.20
C GLY A 88 -71.67 -159.17 -90.01
N PRO A 89 -73.00 -159.06 -89.86
CA PRO A 89 -73.69 -158.05 -89.04
C PRO A 89 -73.25 -157.96 -87.55
N ARG A 90 -72.52 -158.94 -87.04
CA ARG A 90 -71.99 -158.95 -85.68
C ARG A 90 -70.75 -158.08 -85.47
N VAL A 91 -69.90 -157.87 -86.48
CA VAL A 91 -68.70 -157.02 -86.34
C VAL A 91 -69.03 -155.56 -86.55
N GLU A 92 -69.95 -155.23 -87.45
CA GLU A 92 -70.53 -153.89 -87.54
C GLU A 92 -71.17 -153.48 -86.21
N GLN A 93 -71.87 -154.40 -85.52
CA GLN A 93 -72.41 -154.14 -84.19
C GLN A 93 -71.32 -153.90 -83.14
N ILE A 94 -70.20 -154.63 -83.16
CA ILE A 94 -69.07 -154.42 -82.23
C ILE A 94 -68.37 -153.09 -82.50
N LEU A 95 -68.18 -152.72 -83.77
CA LEU A 95 -67.59 -151.43 -84.13
C LEU A 95 -68.50 -150.27 -83.81
N ALA A 96 -69.82 -150.41 -84.01
CA ALA A 96 -70.80 -149.41 -83.62
C ALA A 96 -70.85 -149.23 -82.09
N LEU A 97 -70.84 -150.32 -81.32
CA LEU A 97 -70.75 -150.27 -79.85
C LEU A 97 -69.42 -149.66 -79.39
N ALA A 98 -68.31 -149.96 -80.08
CA ALA A 98 -67.01 -149.39 -79.76
C ALA A 98 -66.92 -147.90 -80.10
N GLU A 99 -67.56 -147.45 -81.17
CA GLU A 99 -67.68 -146.03 -81.54
C GLU A 99 -68.57 -145.28 -80.54
N GLU A 100 -69.70 -145.86 -80.13
CA GLU A 100 -70.56 -145.35 -79.05
C GLU A 100 -69.79 -145.25 -77.71
N GLN A 101 -69.06 -146.31 -77.33
CA GLN A 101 -68.21 -146.29 -76.12
C GLN A 101 -67.07 -145.27 -76.23
N ALA A 102 -66.48 -145.07 -77.41
CA ALA A 102 -65.45 -144.06 -77.62
C ALA A 102 -66.04 -142.64 -77.54
N ASP A 103 -67.26 -142.42 -78.01
CA ASP A 103 -67.99 -141.17 -77.86
C ASP A 103 -68.38 -140.90 -76.40
N GLU A 104 -68.81 -141.92 -75.65
CA GLU A 104 -69.05 -141.83 -74.21
C GLU A 104 -67.77 -141.45 -73.46
N ILE A 105 -66.64 -142.15 -73.70
CA ILE A 105 -65.35 -141.84 -73.06
C ILE A 105 -64.88 -140.42 -73.42
N ARG A 106 -65.05 -139.99 -74.67
CA ARG A 106 -64.72 -138.61 -75.09
C ARG A 106 -65.60 -137.59 -74.40
N SER A 107 -66.90 -137.84 -74.32
CA SER A 107 -67.86 -136.99 -73.62
C SER A 107 -67.54 -136.89 -72.12
N ASP A 108 -67.22 -138.01 -71.47
CA ASP A 108 -66.83 -138.08 -70.07
C ASP A 108 -65.50 -137.36 -69.81
N ALA A 109 -64.50 -137.56 -70.67
CA ALA A 109 -63.24 -136.85 -70.60
C ALA A 109 -63.43 -135.34 -70.80
N HIS A 110 -64.26 -134.93 -71.76
CA HIS A 110 -64.60 -133.51 -71.95
C HIS A 110 -65.31 -132.93 -70.74
N ARG A 111 -66.30 -133.63 -70.16
CA ARG A 111 -66.99 -133.20 -68.94
C ARG A 111 -66.04 -133.12 -67.74
N SER A 112 -65.13 -134.06 -67.58
CA SER A 112 -64.14 -134.08 -66.50
C SER A 112 -63.12 -132.94 -66.65
N VAL A 113 -62.57 -132.73 -67.85
CA VAL A 113 -61.66 -131.61 -68.14
C VAL A 113 -62.36 -130.27 -67.93
N GLN A 114 -63.62 -130.15 -68.36
CA GLN A 114 -64.40 -128.93 -68.13
C GLN A 114 -64.61 -128.71 -66.63
N SER A 115 -65.00 -129.74 -65.88
CA SER A 115 -65.14 -129.64 -64.42
C SER A 115 -63.83 -129.26 -63.73
N GLN A 116 -62.68 -129.78 -64.19
CA GLN A 116 -61.36 -129.42 -63.64
C GLN A 116 -60.96 -127.99 -63.99
N ARG A 117 -61.28 -127.52 -65.20
CA ARG A 117 -61.08 -126.12 -65.60
C ARG A 117 -61.93 -125.18 -64.78
N ASP A 118 -63.22 -125.48 -64.62
CA ASP A 118 -64.13 -124.67 -63.81
C ASP A 118 -63.66 -124.64 -62.34
N GLN A 119 -63.14 -125.76 -61.80
CA GLN A 119 -62.51 -125.79 -60.48
C GLN A 119 -61.23 -124.95 -60.40
N ALA A 120 -60.34 -125.04 -61.40
CA ALA A 120 -59.12 -124.25 -61.46
C ALA A 120 -59.43 -122.75 -61.57
N ASP A 121 -60.41 -122.36 -62.39
CA ASP A 121 -60.88 -120.99 -62.54
C ASP A 121 -61.46 -120.47 -61.22
N ASN A 122 -62.30 -121.27 -60.53
CA ASN A 122 -62.81 -120.92 -59.21
C ASN A 122 -61.68 -120.72 -58.18
N ILE A 123 -60.67 -121.59 -58.15
CA ILE A 123 -59.52 -121.47 -57.24
C ILE A 123 -58.71 -120.21 -57.57
N VAL A 124 -58.50 -119.90 -58.85
CA VAL A 124 -57.79 -118.70 -59.28
C VAL A 124 -58.57 -117.44 -58.90
N ASP A 125 -59.88 -117.43 -59.08
CA ASP A 125 -60.72 -116.29 -58.72
C ASP A 125 -60.82 -116.10 -57.20
N GLU A 126 -60.89 -117.18 -56.42
CA GLU A 126 -60.80 -117.14 -54.96
C GLU A 126 -59.43 -116.61 -54.50
N ALA A 127 -58.34 -117.12 -55.06
CA ALA A 127 -56.98 -116.65 -54.75
C ALA A 127 -56.79 -115.18 -55.12
N ARG A 128 -57.33 -114.73 -56.26
CA ARG A 128 -57.34 -113.31 -56.66
C ARG A 128 -58.18 -112.46 -55.71
N GLY A 129 -59.34 -112.94 -55.29
CA GLY A 129 -60.21 -112.27 -54.32
C GLY A 129 -59.53 -112.11 -52.96
N HIS A 130 -58.85 -113.15 -52.47
CA HIS A 130 -58.06 -113.12 -51.24
C HIS A 130 -56.85 -112.19 -51.37
N ALA A 131 -56.10 -112.24 -52.47
CA ALA A 131 -54.98 -111.34 -52.71
C ALA A 131 -55.42 -109.87 -52.77
N ALA A 132 -56.51 -109.57 -53.48
CA ALA A 132 -57.06 -108.21 -53.55
C ALA A 132 -57.57 -107.72 -52.19
N SER A 133 -58.11 -108.61 -51.35
CA SER A 133 -58.54 -108.26 -49.99
C SER A 133 -57.34 -108.02 -49.08
N ALA A 134 -56.32 -108.87 -49.13
CA ALA A 134 -55.08 -108.70 -48.38
C ALA A 134 -54.39 -107.38 -48.74
N VAL A 135 -54.28 -107.03 -50.03
CA VAL A 135 -53.72 -105.75 -50.47
C VAL A 135 -54.49 -104.57 -49.88
N ARG A 136 -55.84 -104.58 -49.93
CA ARG A 136 -56.65 -103.52 -49.32
C ARG A 136 -56.44 -103.42 -47.81
N ASP A 137 -56.40 -104.54 -47.11
CA ASP A 137 -56.19 -104.56 -45.66
C ASP A 137 -54.79 -104.04 -45.29
N PHE A 138 -53.76 -104.39 -46.07
CA PHE A 138 -52.41 -103.85 -45.92
C PHE A 138 -52.35 -102.34 -46.19
N GLU A 139 -53.01 -101.86 -47.26
CA GLU A 139 -53.08 -100.43 -47.57
C GLU A 139 -53.78 -99.64 -46.44
N LEU A 140 -54.87 -100.18 -45.89
CA LEU A 140 -55.56 -99.58 -44.75
C LEU A 140 -54.70 -99.59 -43.49
N ALA A 141 -54.01 -100.70 -43.19
CA ALA A 141 -53.09 -100.79 -42.05
C ALA A 141 -51.91 -99.82 -42.19
N LEU A 142 -51.35 -99.68 -43.39
CA LEU A 142 -50.27 -98.76 -43.68
C LEU A 142 -50.73 -97.29 -43.57
N ALA A 143 -51.91 -96.96 -44.10
CA ALA A 143 -52.49 -95.63 -43.96
C ALA A 143 -52.77 -95.28 -42.49
N ALA A 144 -53.28 -96.25 -41.71
CA ALA A 144 -53.51 -96.07 -40.27
C ALA A 144 -52.20 -95.85 -39.51
N ARG A 145 -51.15 -96.63 -39.82
CA ARG A 145 -49.83 -96.47 -39.21
C ARG A 145 -49.19 -95.13 -39.55
N ARG A 146 -49.23 -94.71 -40.82
CA ARG A 146 -48.74 -93.39 -41.26
C ARG A 146 -49.48 -92.26 -40.56
N GLY A 147 -50.80 -92.36 -40.46
CA GLY A 147 -51.62 -91.35 -39.76
C GLY A 147 -51.29 -91.26 -38.27
N GLU A 148 -50.94 -92.38 -37.61
CA GLU A 148 -50.54 -92.36 -36.21
C GLU A 148 -49.11 -91.82 -36.02
N GLU A 149 -48.16 -92.19 -36.88
CA GLU A 149 -46.81 -91.64 -36.88
C GLU A 149 -46.83 -90.11 -37.11
N GLU A 150 -47.62 -89.63 -38.07
CA GLU A 150 -47.83 -88.19 -38.31
C GLU A 150 -48.43 -87.49 -37.08
N ARG A 151 -49.40 -88.09 -36.38
CA ARG A 151 -49.96 -87.53 -35.15
C ARG A 151 -48.92 -87.43 -34.04
N VAL A 152 -48.10 -88.46 -33.86
CA VAL A 152 -47.02 -88.47 -32.86
C VAL A 152 -45.99 -87.40 -33.20
N ASP A 153 -45.59 -87.27 -34.46
CA ASP A 153 -44.64 -86.24 -34.91
C ASP A 153 -45.19 -84.82 -34.73
N VAL A 154 -46.46 -84.58 -35.09
CA VAL A 154 -47.13 -83.30 -34.86
C VAL A 154 -47.23 -82.99 -33.37
N ALA A 155 -47.61 -83.97 -32.54
CA ALA A 155 -47.69 -83.79 -31.09
C ALA A 155 -46.32 -83.48 -30.48
N ARG A 156 -45.26 -84.18 -30.91
CA ARG A 156 -43.89 -83.95 -30.45
C ARG A 156 -43.39 -82.56 -30.87
N ARG A 157 -43.66 -82.13 -32.10
CA ARG A 157 -43.31 -80.79 -32.57
C ARG A 157 -44.05 -79.71 -31.79
N ALA A 158 -45.36 -79.89 -31.56
CA ALA A 158 -46.16 -78.97 -30.76
C ALA A 158 -45.66 -78.86 -29.31
N GLU A 159 -45.23 -79.97 -28.69
CA GLU A 159 -44.64 -79.96 -27.35
C GLU A 159 -43.31 -79.18 -27.32
N VAL A 160 -42.42 -79.44 -28.27
CA VAL A 160 -41.13 -78.72 -28.37
C VAL A 160 -41.36 -77.23 -28.64
N GLU A 161 -42.26 -76.87 -29.54
CA GLU A 161 -42.62 -75.47 -29.81
C GLU A 161 -43.22 -74.80 -28.58
N ALA A 162 -44.07 -75.48 -27.82
CA ALA A 162 -44.61 -74.97 -26.56
C ALA A 162 -43.53 -74.75 -25.50
N GLN A 163 -42.57 -75.68 -25.36
CA GLN A 163 -41.44 -75.52 -24.45
C GLN A 163 -40.52 -74.36 -24.86
N LEU A 164 -40.25 -74.19 -26.17
CA LEU A 164 -39.48 -73.08 -26.69
C LEU A 164 -40.21 -71.74 -26.48
N ALA A 165 -41.52 -71.69 -26.68
CA ALA A 165 -42.31 -70.50 -26.41
C ALA A 165 -42.30 -70.13 -24.92
N ALA A 166 -42.43 -71.12 -24.03
CA ALA A 166 -42.39 -70.91 -22.58
C ALA A 166 -41.02 -70.42 -22.10
N THR A 167 -39.93 -71.03 -22.58
CA THR A 167 -38.56 -70.58 -22.25
C THR A 167 -38.27 -69.19 -22.79
N HIS A 168 -38.75 -68.86 -23.99
CA HIS A 168 -38.60 -67.52 -24.56
C HIS A 168 -39.37 -66.46 -23.75
N ALA A 169 -40.62 -66.75 -23.36
CA ALA A 169 -41.40 -65.87 -22.51
C ALA A 169 -40.72 -65.62 -21.15
N GLU A 170 -40.13 -66.66 -20.55
CA GLU A 170 -39.38 -66.54 -19.30
C GLU A 170 -38.10 -65.70 -19.46
N ILE A 171 -37.34 -65.90 -20.54
CA ILE A 171 -36.16 -65.07 -20.85
C ILE A 171 -36.57 -63.60 -21.01
N GLN A 172 -37.66 -63.32 -21.72
CA GLN A 172 -38.17 -61.96 -21.88
C GLN A 172 -38.59 -61.35 -20.54
N ARG A 173 -39.25 -62.12 -19.67
CA ARG A 173 -39.65 -61.68 -18.32
C ARG A 173 -38.42 -61.33 -17.49
N LEU A 174 -37.43 -62.22 -17.43
CA LEU A 174 -36.18 -62.00 -16.71
C LEU A 174 -35.38 -60.81 -17.28
N HIS A 175 -35.40 -60.62 -18.60
CA HIS A 175 -34.75 -59.47 -19.23
C HIS A 175 -35.47 -58.16 -18.88
N GLY A 176 -36.80 -58.16 -18.88
CA GLY A 176 -37.61 -57.01 -18.44
C GLY A 176 -37.36 -56.66 -16.98
N GLU A 177 -37.35 -57.64 -16.09
CA GLU A 177 -37.06 -57.46 -14.65
C GLU A 177 -35.64 -56.95 -14.43
N SER A 178 -34.65 -57.54 -15.09
CA SER A 178 -33.26 -57.08 -15.01
C SER A 178 -33.11 -55.63 -15.52
N SER A 179 -33.76 -55.30 -16.64
CA SER A 179 -33.75 -53.94 -17.20
C SER A 179 -34.39 -52.94 -16.23
N GLN A 180 -35.52 -53.29 -15.62
CA GLN A 180 -36.18 -52.46 -14.61
C GLN A 180 -35.28 -52.23 -13.40
N ILE A 181 -34.66 -53.29 -12.85
CA ILE A 181 -33.73 -53.18 -11.71
C ILE A 181 -32.54 -52.28 -12.08
N LEU A 182 -31.99 -52.39 -13.29
CA LEU A 182 -30.89 -51.54 -13.74
C LEU A 182 -31.31 -50.08 -13.86
N VAL A 183 -32.52 -49.81 -14.37
CA VAL A 183 -33.05 -48.45 -14.47
C VAL A 183 -33.29 -47.87 -13.09
N THR A 184 -33.91 -48.61 -12.16
CA THR A 184 -34.16 -48.12 -10.79
C THR A 184 -32.86 -47.92 -10.03
N ALA A 185 -31.92 -48.86 -10.08
CA ALA A 185 -30.62 -48.73 -9.44
C ALA A 185 -29.82 -47.53 -10.00
N ARG A 186 -29.95 -47.25 -11.31
CA ARG A 186 -29.31 -46.08 -11.92
C ARG A 186 -29.96 -44.77 -11.49
N GLN A 187 -31.29 -44.71 -11.46
CA GLN A 187 -32.03 -43.54 -10.96
C GLN A 187 -31.72 -43.27 -9.49
N GLU A 188 -31.67 -44.31 -8.66
CA GLU A 188 -31.27 -44.20 -7.26
C GLU A 188 -29.83 -43.69 -7.14
N ALA A 189 -28.89 -44.26 -7.88
CA ALA A 189 -27.49 -43.81 -7.88
C ALA A 189 -27.36 -42.34 -8.33
N ASP A 190 -28.08 -41.93 -9.37
CA ASP A 190 -28.08 -40.54 -9.84
C ASP A 190 -28.73 -39.60 -8.81
N SER A 191 -29.80 -40.03 -8.14
CA SER A 191 -30.45 -39.26 -7.07
C SER A 191 -29.56 -39.08 -5.84
N VAL A 192 -28.83 -40.13 -5.43
CA VAL A 192 -27.87 -40.09 -4.33
C VAL A 192 -26.70 -39.18 -4.69
N ARG A 193 -26.18 -39.28 -5.91
CA ARG A 193 -25.13 -38.35 -6.39
C ARG A 193 -25.59 -36.91 -6.37
N ALA A 194 -26.78 -36.62 -6.91
CA ALA A 194 -27.34 -35.27 -6.90
C ALA A 194 -27.54 -34.72 -5.48
N ALA A 195 -28.02 -35.55 -4.54
CA ALA A 195 -28.16 -35.16 -3.14
C ALA A 195 -26.81 -34.86 -2.48
N VAL A 196 -25.79 -35.69 -2.72
CA VAL A 196 -24.42 -35.47 -2.22
C VAL A 196 -23.81 -34.21 -2.81
N ASP A 197 -23.99 -33.96 -4.11
CA ASP A 197 -23.48 -32.74 -4.77
C ASP A 197 -24.14 -31.48 -4.19
N GLN A 198 -25.45 -31.52 -3.91
CA GLN A 198 -26.16 -30.43 -3.24
C GLN A 198 -25.66 -30.21 -1.81
N GLU A 199 -25.43 -31.29 -1.04
CA GLU A 199 -24.91 -31.18 0.32
C GLU A 199 -23.49 -30.61 0.34
N ILE A 200 -22.61 -31.08 -0.55
CA ILE A 200 -21.25 -30.54 -0.71
C ILE A 200 -21.31 -29.07 -1.13
N GLY A 201 -22.17 -28.70 -2.08
CA GLY A 201 -22.38 -27.31 -2.51
C GLY A 201 -22.87 -26.43 -1.37
N GLY A 202 -23.85 -26.91 -0.59
CA GLY A 202 -24.37 -26.24 0.59
C GLY A 202 -23.31 -26.00 1.65
N ARG A 203 -22.57 -27.06 2.05
CA ARG A 203 -21.47 -26.99 3.03
C ARG A 203 -20.33 -26.08 2.56
N ARG A 204 -20.00 -26.08 1.27
CA ARG A 204 -19.00 -25.15 0.70
C ARG A 204 -19.48 -23.70 0.78
N SER A 205 -20.72 -23.42 0.39
CA SER A 205 -21.29 -22.06 0.46
C SER A 205 -21.39 -21.54 1.89
N THR A 206 -21.71 -22.38 2.87
CA THR A 206 -21.71 -21.97 4.29
C THR A 206 -20.29 -21.70 4.78
N ALA A 207 -19.33 -22.59 4.48
CA ALA A 207 -17.93 -22.39 4.86
C ALA A 207 -17.32 -21.14 4.22
N GLU A 208 -17.63 -20.85 2.95
CA GLU A 208 -17.19 -19.62 2.27
C GLU A 208 -17.76 -18.37 2.95
N ARG A 209 -19.04 -18.39 3.35
CA ARG A 209 -19.67 -17.29 4.09
C ARG A 209 -19.06 -17.09 5.47
N GLU A 210 -18.80 -18.17 6.21
CA GLU A 210 -18.14 -18.12 7.52
C GLU A 210 -16.71 -17.59 7.41
N LEU A 211 -15.93 -18.05 6.43
CA LEU A 211 -14.58 -17.54 6.18
C LEU A 211 -14.60 -16.06 5.76
N ALA A 212 -15.56 -15.62 4.95
CA ALA A 212 -15.71 -14.22 4.60
C ALA A 212 -16.09 -13.36 5.81
N ALA A 213 -17.00 -13.84 6.66
CA ALA A 213 -17.39 -13.16 7.89
C ALA A 213 -16.21 -13.04 8.88
N LEU A 214 -15.46 -14.13 9.10
CA LEU A 214 -14.29 -14.13 9.96
C LEU A 214 -13.20 -13.18 9.43
N ARG A 215 -12.96 -13.15 8.11
CA ARG A 215 -12.03 -12.19 7.50
C ARG A 215 -12.47 -10.75 7.75
N ALA A 216 -13.72 -10.42 7.47
CA ALA A 216 -14.25 -9.08 7.70
C ALA A 216 -14.17 -8.67 9.19
N GLU A 217 -14.42 -9.60 10.12
CA GLU A 217 -14.25 -9.36 11.56
C GLU A 217 -12.79 -9.09 11.92
N THR A 218 -11.85 -9.90 11.42
CA THR A 218 -10.42 -9.68 11.68
C THR A 218 -9.91 -8.37 11.09
N GLU A 219 -10.35 -8.00 9.89
CA GLU A 219 -10.02 -6.73 9.25
C GLU A 219 -10.56 -5.55 10.06
N ALA A 220 -11.80 -5.64 10.54
CA ALA A 220 -12.41 -4.62 11.39
C ALA A 220 -11.68 -4.48 12.74
N LEU A 221 -11.30 -5.59 13.38
CA LEU A 221 -10.52 -5.57 14.62
C LEU A 221 -9.15 -4.94 14.43
N VAL A 222 -8.43 -5.30 13.35
CA VAL A 222 -7.13 -4.71 13.03
C VAL A 222 -7.26 -3.20 12.73
N ALA A 223 -8.29 -2.80 11.98
CA ALA A 223 -8.55 -1.39 11.71
C ALA A 223 -8.87 -0.60 13.00
N ALA A 224 -9.68 -1.18 13.88
CA ALA A 224 -10.01 -0.59 15.17
C ALA A 224 -8.77 -0.44 16.08
N GLN A 225 -7.92 -1.48 16.15
CA GLN A 225 -6.66 -1.43 16.90
C GLN A 225 -5.71 -0.37 16.34
N ARG A 226 -5.56 -0.28 15.01
CA ARG A 226 -4.74 0.75 14.37
C ARG A 226 -5.25 2.16 14.69
N ALA A 227 -6.55 2.39 14.55
CA ALA A 227 -7.16 3.68 14.88
C ALA A 227 -7.00 4.04 16.37
N ALA A 228 -7.06 3.06 17.27
CA ALA A 228 -6.82 3.28 18.70
C ALA A 228 -5.37 3.72 18.96
N VAL A 229 -4.39 3.03 18.37
CA VAL A 229 -2.97 3.40 18.49
C VAL A 229 -2.68 4.76 17.86
N GLU A 230 -3.27 5.07 16.72
CA GLU A 230 -3.14 6.40 16.07
C GLU A 230 -3.70 7.51 16.97
N ARG A 231 -4.85 7.28 17.63
CA ARG A 231 -5.41 8.25 18.58
C ARG A 231 -4.51 8.42 19.81
N GLU A 232 -4.07 7.33 20.43
CA GLU A 232 -3.21 7.39 21.61
C GLU A 232 -1.89 8.11 21.31
N THR A 233 -1.27 7.82 20.17
CA THR A 233 -0.04 8.49 19.74
C THR A 233 -0.26 9.97 19.43
N ALA A 234 -1.39 10.34 18.82
CA ALA A 234 -1.75 11.74 18.60
C ALA A 234 -1.99 12.49 19.93
N GLU A 235 -2.68 11.87 20.88
CA GLU A 235 -2.92 12.42 22.22
C GLU A 235 -1.61 12.61 22.99
N GLN A 236 -0.72 11.61 22.97
CA GLN A 236 0.61 11.70 23.60
C GLN A 236 1.45 12.81 22.98
N ARG A 237 1.45 12.95 21.64
CA ARG A 237 2.14 14.05 20.95
C ARG A 237 1.58 15.41 21.34
N ALA A 238 0.26 15.58 21.32
CA ALA A 238 -0.39 16.83 21.72
C ALA A 238 -0.17 17.16 23.20
N ALA A 239 -0.04 16.16 24.07
CA ALA A 239 0.32 16.36 25.48
C ALA A 239 1.77 16.83 25.64
N LEU A 240 2.72 16.21 24.92
CA LEU A 240 4.13 16.62 24.93
C LEU A 240 4.34 18.02 24.35
N GLU A 241 3.63 18.37 23.27
CA GLU A 241 3.65 19.71 22.68
C GLU A 241 3.14 20.77 23.67
N ARG A 242 2.04 20.50 24.37
CA ARG A 242 1.50 21.38 25.42
C ARG A 242 2.48 21.54 26.58
N ALA A 243 3.01 20.45 27.13
CA ALA A 243 4.00 20.50 28.20
C ALA A 243 5.26 21.27 27.78
N GLY A 244 5.72 21.09 26.54
CA GLY A 244 6.85 21.84 25.98
C GLY A 244 6.56 23.33 25.83
N ALA A 245 5.36 23.70 25.39
CA ALA A 245 4.93 25.10 25.30
C ALA A 245 4.81 25.76 26.69
N GLU A 246 4.22 25.06 27.65
CA GLU A 246 4.11 25.51 29.04
C GLU A 246 5.49 25.74 29.66
N GLN A 247 6.43 24.81 29.47
CA GLN A 247 7.79 24.95 30.00
C GLN A 247 8.56 26.11 29.34
N ARG A 248 8.37 26.35 28.04
CA ARG A 248 8.96 27.52 27.36
C ARG A 248 8.37 28.83 27.89
N ALA A 249 7.05 28.91 28.02
CA ALA A 249 6.38 30.08 28.57
C ALA A 249 6.85 30.37 30.01
N ALA A 250 7.01 29.34 30.84
CA ALA A 250 7.54 29.48 32.19
C ALA A 250 8.99 30.00 32.21
N LEU A 251 9.86 29.49 31.32
CA LEU A 251 11.23 29.98 31.19
C LEU A 251 11.29 31.42 30.67
N GLU A 252 10.47 31.76 29.68
CA GLU A 252 10.35 33.13 29.15
C GLU A 252 9.87 34.10 30.23
N GLN A 253 8.87 33.71 31.01
CA GLN A 253 8.37 34.48 32.14
C GLN A 253 9.46 34.68 33.21
N SER A 254 10.11 33.61 33.66
CA SER A 254 11.19 33.73 34.66
C SER A 254 12.36 34.58 34.16
N GLY A 255 12.68 34.52 32.86
CA GLY A 255 13.68 35.39 32.24
C GLY A 255 13.24 36.85 32.13
N ALA A 256 11.96 37.11 31.87
CA ALA A 256 11.39 38.46 31.87
C ALA A 256 11.37 39.05 33.29
N GLU A 257 10.96 38.28 34.28
CA GLU A 257 10.99 38.65 35.71
C GLU A 257 12.41 38.95 36.17
N GLY A 258 13.39 38.10 35.82
CA GLY A 258 14.80 38.34 36.14
C GLY A 258 15.35 39.61 35.48
N ARG A 259 15.01 39.88 34.21
CA ARG A 259 15.40 41.12 33.52
C ARG A 259 14.76 42.36 34.17
N ALA A 260 13.47 42.30 34.51
CA ALA A 260 12.77 43.38 35.18
C ALA A 260 13.37 43.68 36.57
N ALA A 261 13.74 42.64 37.32
CA ALA A 261 14.43 42.78 38.60
C ALA A 261 15.79 43.48 38.44
N ILE A 262 16.61 43.06 37.48
CA ILE A 262 17.91 43.71 37.19
C ILE A 262 17.71 45.16 36.74
N GLU A 263 16.73 45.44 35.89
CA GLU A 263 16.41 46.80 35.44
C GLU A 263 15.98 47.69 36.61
N GLN A 264 15.18 47.15 37.54
CA GLN A 264 14.78 47.84 38.75
C GLN A 264 15.98 48.13 39.66
N GLU A 265 16.86 47.16 39.91
CA GLU A 265 18.08 47.33 40.70
C GLU A 265 19.01 48.39 40.08
N LEU A 266 19.23 48.32 38.76
CA LEU A 266 20.02 49.32 38.03
C LEU A 266 19.38 50.72 38.10
N GLY A 267 18.05 50.81 38.01
CA GLY A 267 17.30 52.06 38.18
C GLY A 267 17.44 52.64 39.59
N GLN A 268 17.38 51.79 40.63
CA GLN A 268 17.63 52.18 42.02
C GLN A 268 19.06 52.67 42.21
N HIS A 269 20.06 51.94 41.69
CA HIS A 269 21.46 52.35 41.75
C HIS A 269 21.72 53.67 41.01
N ARG A 270 21.12 53.88 39.84
CA ARG A 270 21.20 55.16 39.10
C ARG A 270 20.60 56.30 39.91
N THR A 271 19.38 56.13 40.43
CA THR A 271 18.71 57.15 41.25
C THR A 271 19.53 57.48 42.50
N ALA A 272 20.11 56.47 43.17
CA ALA A 272 20.97 56.67 44.32
C ALA A 272 22.27 57.43 43.96
N LEU A 273 22.87 57.12 42.81
CA LEU A 273 24.04 57.86 42.32
C LEU A 273 23.70 59.30 41.93
N GLU A 274 22.57 59.53 41.28
CA GLU A 274 22.08 60.88 40.96
C GLU A 274 21.85 61.71 42.23
N GLN A 275 21.23 61.11 43.26
CA GLN A 275 21.11 61.73 44.58
C GLN A 275 22.47 62.06 45.19
N GLN A 276 23.42 61.11 45.20
CA GLN A 276 24.78 61.37 45.71
C GLN A 276 25.51 62.48 44.95
N ILE A 277 25.31 62.58 43.64
CA ILE A 277 25.89 63.65 42.82
C ILE A 277 25.24 64.99 43.18
N SER A 278 23.90 65.03 43.26
CA SER A 278 23.15 66.24 43.66
C SER A 278 23.51 66.71 45.07
N ASP A 279 23.64 65.79 46.03
CA ASP A 279 24.05 66.08 47.39
C ASP A 279 25.48 66.65 47.42
N ARG A 280 26.42 66.04 46.68
CA ARG A 280 27.77 66.59 46.55
C ARG A 280 27.81 67.95 45.86
N GLN A 281 26.99 68.16 44.83
CA GLN A 281 26.88 69.44 44.13
C GLN A 281 26.33 70.52 45.06
N SER A 282 25.22 70.26 45.75
CA SER A 282 24.64 71.20 46.70
C SER A 282 25.57 71.49 47.89
N GLY A 283 26.27 70.48 48.40
CA GLY A 283 27.31 70.65 49.42
C GLY A 283 28.46 71.52 48.93
N ALA A 284 28.96 71.27 47.72
CA ALA A 284 30.01 72.08 47.11
C ALA A 284 29.56 73.54 46.83
N GLU A 285 28.32 73.74 46.40
CA GLU A 285 27.72 75.07 46.21
C GLU A 285 27.59 75.82 47.54
N GLN A 286 27.15 75.16 48.61
CA GLN A 286 27.09 75.74 49.96
C GLN A 286 28.49 76.09 50.50
N ASP A 287 29.46 75.20 50.32
CA ASP A 287 30.86 75.44 50.68
C ASP A 287 31.43 76.63 49.90
N TYR A 288 31.16 76.72 48.59
CA TYR A 288 31.59 77.84 47.77
C TYR A 288 30.91 79.15 48.20
N ALA A 289 29.60 79.15 48.42
CA ALA A 289 28.84 80.31 48.87
C ALA A 289 29.30 80.80 50.25
N SER A 290 29.59 79.88 51.18
CA SER A 290 30.12 80.23 52.50
C SER A 290 31.53 80.84 52.42
N ARG A 291 32.42 80.29 51.58
CA ARG A 291 33.74 80.86 51.30
C ARG A 291 33.66 82.22 50.62
N SER A 292 32.75 82.39 49.66
CA SER A 292 32.53 83.69 48.99
C SER A 292 32.01 84.72 49.99
N ALA A 293 31.01 84.38 50.80
CA ALA A 293 30.49 85.28 51.83
C ALA A 293 31.55 85.62 52.90
N ALA A 294 32.41 84.66 53.27
CA ALA A 294 33.54 84.92 54.16
C ALA A 294 34.55 85.87 53.51
N ALA A 295 34.95 85.63 52.27
CA ALA A 295 35.84 86.50 51.52
C ALA A 295 35.26 87.91 51.31
N GLU A 296 33.96 88.03 51.03
CA GLU A 296 33.26 89.32 50.93
C GLU A 296 33.26 90.07 52.27
N ARG A 297 33.06 89.37 53.38
CA ARG A 297 33.15 89.97 54.73
C ARG A 297 34.57 90.44 55.02
N GLU A 298 35.59 89.65 54.70
CA GLU A 298 36.99 90.04 54.84
C GLU A 298 37.29 91.26 53.97
N LEU A 299 36.92 91.25 52.69
CA LEU A 299 37.09 92.41 51.79
C LEU A 299 36.37 93.66 52.32
N THR A 300 35.17 93.50 52.86
CA THR A 300 34.43 94.61 53.49
C THR A 300 35.16 95.11 54.74
N GLN A 301 35.68 94.21 55.58
CA GLN A 301 36.51 94.58 56.74
C GLN A 301 37.78 95.32 56.32
N TRP A 302 38.51 94.81 55.32
CA TRP A 302 39.68 95.48 54.75
C TRP A 302 39.33 96.87 54.20
N ARG A 303 38.24 96.97 53.42
CA ARG A 303 37.78 98.23 52.85
C ARG A 303 37.38 99.23 53.93
N THR A 304 36.60 98.83 54.92
CA THR A 304 36.24 99.70 56.05
C THR A 304 37.46 100.10 56.88
N GLY A 305 38.42 99.19 57.09
CA GLY A 305 39.70 99.49 57.74
C GLY A 305 40.52 100.52 56.97
N ILE A 306 40.61 100.40 55.64
CA ILE A 306 41.26 101.39 54.76
C ILE A 306 40.49 102.72 54.80
N GLU A 307 39.17 102.71 54.70
CA GLU A 307 38.34 103.93 54.79
C GLU A 307 38.54 104.64 56.14
N GLN A 308 38.64 103.89 57.24
CA GLN A 308 38.98 104.42 58.57
C GLN A 308 40.40 104.99 58.62
N GLN A 309 41.39 104.32 58.02
CA GLN A 309 42.75 104.84 57.92
C GLN A 309 42.82 106.13 57.09
N VAL A 310 42.15 106.17 55.94
CA VAL A 310 42.09 107.36 55.07
C VAL A 310 41.37 108.52 55.78
N THR A 311 40.28 108.25 56.49
CA THR A 311 39.59 109.28 57.27
C THR A 311 40.42 109.76 58.46
N ALA A 312 41.11 108.88 59.17
CA ALA A 312 42.06 109.25 60.22
C ALA A 312 43.19 110.13 59.66
N GLN A 313 43.81 109.72 58.55
CA GLN A 313 44.82 110.51 57.85
C GLN A 313 44.29 111.87 57.37
N ARG A 314 43.03 111.94 56.91
CA ARG A 314 42.38 113.21 56.56
C ARG A 314 42.19 114.12 57.77
N VAL A 315 41.71 113.59 58.90
CA VAL A 315 41.54 114.38 60.13
C VAL A 315 42.89 114.85 60.67
N GLU A 316 43.93 114.01 60.60
CA GLU A 316 45.30 114.39 60.94
C GLU A 316 45.83 115.48 59.99
N ALA A 317 45.61 115.34 58.70
CA ALA A 317 45.98 116.35 57.71
C ALA A 317 45.21 117.68 57.92
N GLU A 318 43.92 117.62 58.28
CA GLU A 318 43.11 118.80 58.63
C GLU A 318 43.61 119.47 59.90
N ARG A 319 43.95 118.70 60.95
CA ARG A 319 44.57 119.23 62.18
C ARG A 319 45.91 119.89 61.89
N TYR A 320 46.74 119.25 61.07
CA TYR A 320 48.03 119.80 60.64
C TYR A 320 47.85 121.10 59.82
N ALA A 321 46.83 121.15 58.95
CA ALA A 321 46.51 122.35 58.17
C ALA A 321 45.97 123.51 59.04
N VAL A 322 45.17 123.20 60.07
CA VAL A 322 44.69 124.20 61.04
C VAL A 322 45.85 124.72 61.88
N GLU A 323 46.74 123.85 62.35
CA GLU A 323 47.93 124.24 63.12
C GLU A 323 48.88 125.09 62.28
N LEU A 324 49.10 124.75 61.00
CA LEU A 324 49.89 125.56 60.08
C LEU A 324 49.26 126.94 59.84
N ARG A 325 47.92 127.03 59.75
CA ARG A 325 47.21 128.32 59.66
C ARG A 325 47.37 129.16 60.93
N ARG A 326 47.24 128.54 62.11
CA ARG A 326 47.47 129.22 63.41
C ARG A 326 48.88 129.80 63.48
N GLN A 327 49.89 129.00 63.12
CA GLN A 327 51.28 129.45 63.08
C GLN A 327 51.48 130.60 62.06
N ALA A 328 50.88 130.50 60.87
CA ALA A 328 50.94 131.57 59.87
C ALA A 328 50.26 132.87 60.33
N GLU A 329 49.13 132.79 61.04
CA GLU A 329 48.43 133.94 61.62
C GLU A 329 49.25 134.60 62.74
N GLU A 330 49.89 133.80 63.59
CA GLU A 330 50.80 134.28 64.64
C GLU A 330 52.03 135.00 64.03
N HIS A 331 52.62 134.43 62.98
CA HIS A 331 53.71 135.09 62.24
C HIS A 331 53.24 136.38 61.55
N ALA A 332 52.03 136.42 60.98
CA ALA A 332 51.47 137.62 60.36
C ALA A 332 51.10 138.72 61.39
N ALA A 333 50.74 138.35 62.61
CA ALA A 333 50.51 139.28 63.70
C ALA A 333 51.82 139.86 64.26
N ALA A 334 52.88 139.05 64.32
CA ALA A 334 54.22 139.50 64.73
C ALA A 334 54.81 140.52 63.75
N ILE A 335 54.67 140.29 62.43
CA ILE A 335 55.13 141.24 61.40
C ILE A 335 54.39 142.58 61.49
N ARG A 336 53.07 142.57 61.73
CA ARG A 336 52.30 143.82 61.88
C ARG A 336 52.75 144.66 63.07
N ARG A 337 53.00 144.02 64.23
CA ARG A 337 53.53 144.73 65.40
C ARG A 337 54.90 145.36 65.13
N GLN A 338 55.78 144.66 64.42
CA GLN A 338 57.09 145.21 64.05
C GLN A 338 56.97 146.43 63.11
N GLN A 339 55.98 146.46 62.22
CA GLN A 339 55.76 147.59 61.32
C GLN A 339 55.17 148.81 62.03
N ASP A 340 54.28 148.60 63.00
CA ASP A 340 53.71 149.70 63.81
C ASP A 340 54.78 150.35 64.70
N ASP A 341 55.66 149.55 65.32
CA ASP A 341 56.77 150.04 66.16
C ASP A 341 57.82 150.83 65.35
N GLU A 342 58.08 150.47 64.09
CA GLU A 342 59.00 151.21 63.22
C GLU A 342 58.41 152.53 62.71
N ALA A 343 57.08 152.59 62.49
CA ALA A 343 56.40 153.82 62.09
C ALA A 343 56.44 154.90 63.18
N GLU A 344 56.30 154.52 64.46
CA GLU A 344 56.41 155.44 65.59
C GLU A 344 57.83 156.00 65.76
N ARG A 345 58.88 155.18 65.53
CA ARG A 345 60.29 155.63 65.58
C ARG A 345 60.62 156.63 64.48
N LEU A 346 60.04 156.49 63.29
CA LEU A 346 60.23 157.41 62.18
C LEU A 346 59.50 158.75 62.40
N ALA A 347 58.35 158.75 63.07
CA ALA A 347 57.64 159.98 63.44
C ALA A 347 58.40 160.81 64.50
N ALA A 348 59.01 160.13 65.49
CA ALA A 348 59.80 160.80 66.53
C ALA A 348 61.08 161.47 65.97
N THR A 349 61.78 160.78 65.07
CA THR A 349 63.00 161.31 64.43
C THR A 349 62.71 162.48 63.48
N GLN A 350 61.54 162.52 62.83
CA GLN A 350 61.13 163.64 61.99
C GLN A 350 60.85 164.91 62.82
N GLN A 351 60.19 164.81 63.96
CA GLN A 351 59.93 165.96 64.84
C GLN A 351 61.23 166.59 65.41
N GLU A 352 62.23 165.78 65.74
CA GLU A 352 63.53 166.26 66.24
C GLU A 352 64.33 167.05 65.18
N THR A 353 64.21 166.67 63.90
CA THR A 353 64.93 167.36 62.81
C THR A 353 64.30 168.69 62.39
N GLU A 354 62.97 168.85 62.53
CA GLU A 354 62.29 170.11 62.27
C GLU A 354 62.51 171.15 63.37
N ALA A 355 62.63 170.71 64.63
CA ALA A 355 63.01 171.57 65.75
C ALA A 355 64.44 172.12 65.60
N ALA A 356 65.39 171.29 65.17
CA ALA A 356 66.77 171.69 64.91
C ALA A 356 66.91 172.69 63.74
N ARG A 357 66.06 172.60 62.71
CA ARG A 357 66.09 173.53 61.56
C ARG A 357 65.54 174.92 61.89
N LYS A 358 64.52 175.03 62.76
CA LYS A 358 63.99 176.34 63.19
C LYS A 358 65.00 177.12 64.04
N GLN A 359 65.73 176.44 64.92
CA GLN A 359 66.76 177.06 65.76
C GLN A 359 67.96 177.58 64.96
N LEU A 360 68.29 176.94 63.83
CA LEU A 360 69.39 177.38 62.95
C LEU A 360 69.02 178.63 62.13
N ALA A 361 67.76 178.73 61.67
CA ALA A 361 67.28 179.86 60.88
C ALA A 361 67.15 181.16 61.70
N GLU A 362 66.81 181.06 62.99
CA GLU A 362 66.74 182.21 63.91
C GLU A 362 68.14 182.75 64.24
N ALA A 363 69.14 181.88 64.40
CA ALA A 363 70.54 182.28 64.63
C ALA A 363 71.16 183.01 63.41
N GLN A 364 70.72 182.67 62.19
CA GLN A 364 71.21 183.30 60.96
C GLN A 364 70.54 184.66 60.66
N ALA A 365 69.32 184.90 61.14
CA ALA A 365 68.60 186.17 60.95
C ALA A 365 69.08 187.31 61.88
N GLU A 366 69.52 186.99 63.10
CA GLU A 366 70.11 187.97 64.04
C GLU A 366 71.51 188.43 63.59
N LEU A 367 72.30 187.53 63.00
CA LEU A 367 73.64 187.85 62.47
C LEU A 367 73.59 188.75 61.21
N ALA A 368 72.55 188.61 60.39
CA ALA A 368 72.35 189.45 59.19
C ALA A 368 71.87 190.88 59.51
N LYS A 369 71.17 191.11 60.63
CA LYS A 369 70.84 192.48 61.09
C LYS A 369 72.07 193.22 61.63
N ALA A 370 73.05 192.50 62.17
CA ALA A 370 74.33 193.07 62.60
C ALA A 370 75.23 193.49 61.42
N HIS A 371 74.93 193.07 60.18
CA HIS A 371 75.61 193.55 58.98
C HIS A 371 75.23 194.98 58.53
N GLN A 372 74.15 195.62 59.01
CA GLN A 372 73.57 196.76 58.28
C GLN A 372 73.77 198.17 58.89
N SER A 373 74.14 198.32 60.17
CA SER A 373 74.29 199.64 60.82
C SER A 373 75.73 200.15 60.99
N LEU A 374 76.74 199.37 60.59
CA LEU A 374 78.17 199.71 60.74
C LEU A 374 78.92 199.87 59.40
N ALA A 375 78.17 200.03 58.30
CA ALA A 375 78.67 200.40 56.97
C ALA A 375 78.59 201.91 56.66
N GLU A 376 77.91 202.73 57.47
CA GLU A 376 77.61 204.14 57.11
C GLU A 376 78.46 205.22 57.80
N ALA A 377 79.42 204.86 58.66
CA ALA A 377 80.28 205.87 59.31
C ALA A 377 81.75 205.45 59.45
N ARG A 378 82.55 205.95 58.48
CA ARG A 378 83.91 206.48 58.66
C ARG A 378 85.03 205.43 58.77
N ALA A 379 85.88 205.30 57.75
CA ALA A 379 86.93 206.27 57.40
C ALA A 379 87.87 206.60 58.59
N ALA A 380 88.56 205.60 59.12
CA ALA A 380 89.90 205.72 59.70
C ALA A 380 90.40 204.36 60.18
N ALA A 381 91.63 204.02 59.78
CA ALA A 381 92.62 203.30 60.59
C ALA A 381 92.41 201.82 61.01
N VAL A 382 93.40 201.01 60.61
CA VAL A 382 94.10 199.90 61.35
C VAL A 382 93.43 198.51 61.50
N ALA A 383 94.13 197.47 60.96
CA ALA A 383 94.24 196.02 61.33
C ALA A 383 92.95 195.17 61.53
N PRO A 384 92.96 193.84 61.85
CA PRO A 384 93.79 192.63 61.54
C PRO A 384 92.96 191.50 60.81
N GLU A 385 93.30 190.19 60.98
CA GLU A 385 92.65 188.87 60.59
C GLU A 385 91.13 188.85 60.27
N PRO A 386 90.50 187.92 59.47
CA PRO A 386 90.51 186.43 59.61
C PRO A 386 90.06 185.57 58.36
N ALA A 387 89.82 184.27 58.64
CA ALA A 387 88.79 183.29 58.21
C ALA A 387 88.15 183.18 56.79
N GLU A 388 87.91 181.89 56.50
CA GLU A 388 86.82 181.22 55.76
C GLU A 388 86.94 180.81 54.28
N ALA A 389 86.43 179.57 54.09
CA ALA A 389 85.71 178.99 52.96
C ALA A 389 86.44 177.98 52.05
N ALA A 390 85.71 176.86 51.86
CA ALA A 390 85.76 175.89 50.76
C ALA A 390 87.03 175.00 50.72
N GLU A 391 87.02 173.73 50.34
CA GLU A 391 86.07 172.85 49.65
C GLU A 391 86.68 171.42 49.71
N ALA A 392 85.88 170.39 49.40
CA ALA A 392 86.29 169.03 48.99
C ALA A 392 87.00 168.14 50.05
N ALA A 393 86.31 167.15 50.62
CA ALA A 393 86.17 165.76 50.09
C ALA A 393 87.50 164.96 50.12
N GLY A 394 87.64 163.81 50.76
CA GLY A 394 86.77 162.99 51.63
C GLY A 394 87.60 161.77 52.05
N SER A 395 87.77 161.53 53.36
CA SER A 395 88.65 160.51 53.97
C SER A 395 87.84 159.76 55.05
N ASN A 396 87.74 158.42 55.03
CA ASN A 396 88.66 157.40 55.60
C ASN A 396 89.01 157.66 57.09
N GLY A 397 88.94 156.74 58.06
CA GLY A 397 88.64 155.30 58.13
C GLY A 397 89.15 154.74 59.47
N ASN A 398 88.45 153.76 60.08
CA ASN A 398 88.85 152.79 61.15
C ASN A 398 87.56 152.21 61.77
N GLY A 399 87.37 150.95 62.16
CA GLY A 399 88.25 149.79 62.24
C GLY A 399 87.94 148.97 63.51
N LYS A 400 87.27 147.80 63.36
CA LYS A 400 87.08 146.67 64.33
C LYS A 400 86.32 147.02 65.64
N VAL A 401 85.65 146.13 66.40
CA VAL A 401 86.00 144.79 66.92
C VAL A 401 84.73 144.11 67.52
N ASP A 402 84.63 142.78 67.37
CA ASP A 402 84.07 141.67 68.20
C ASP A 402 82.85 141.76 69.15
N ALA A 403 82.16 140.59 69.23
CA ALA A 403 81.48 139.90 70.35
C ALA A 403 79.97 139.69 70.11
N ALA A 404 79.31 138.57 70.43
CA ALA A 404 79.65 137.23 70.87
C ALA A 404 78.33 136.43 70.90
N ALA A 405 78.37 135.11 70.60
CA ALA A 405 77.41 134.04 70.99
C ALA A 405 75.94 134.18 70.51
N LEU A 406 75.17 133.15 70.13
CA LEU A 406 75.15 131.70 70.36
C LEU A 406 74.76 130.99 69.04
N THR A 407 75.45 129.92 68.62
CA THR A 407 75.21 128.48 68.93
C THR A 407 73.86 127.92 68.43
N ALA A 408 73.91 127.06 67.42
CA ALA A 408 73.63 125.61 67.50
C ALA A 408 73.26 125.07 66.10
N THR A 409 74.12 124.34 65.36
CA THR A 409 74.33 122.88 65.42
C THR A 409 73.10 122.06 65.78
N VAL A 410 72.63 121.26 64.82
CA VAL A 410 72.21 119.84 64.88
C VAL A 410 72.15 119.44 63.37
N ASP A 411 73.16 118.81 62.76
CA ASP A 411 73.76 117.49 63.02
C ASP A 411 72.63 116.43 63.04
N ALA A 412 72.55 115.40 62.22
CA ALA A 412 73.50 114.32 62.15
C ALA A 412 72.73 113.12 61.57
N THR A 413 73.44 112.35 60.75
CA THR A 413 73.52 110.88 60.88
C THR A 413 72.31 110.02 60.49
N GLU A 414 72.50 109.17 59.48
CA GLU A 414 72.74 107.71 59.67
C GLU A 414 71.41 106.95 59.61
N HIS A 415 71.31 105.69 59.20
CA HIS A 415 72.16 104.70 58.57
C HIS A 415 71.19 103.59 58.11
N LYS A 416 71.68 102.68 57.24
CA LYS A 416 71.43 101.22 57.23
C LYS A 416 70.01 100.73 57.57
N SER A 417 69.41 99.87 56.76
CA SER A 417 69.75 98.43 56.68
C SER A 417 68.76 97.82 55.68
N ARG A 418 69.14 96.95 54.73
CA ARG A 418 69.26 95.47 54.89
C ARG A 418 67.97 94.88 55.49
N THR A 419 67.26 93.95 54.85
CA THR A 419 67.65 92.59 54.41
C THR A 419 66.42 91.96 53.69
N LEU A 420 66.58 91.19 52.59
CA LEU A 420 66.56 89.70 52.52
C LEU A 420 65.35 89.08 53.25
N THR A 421 64.54 88.11 52.78
CA THR A 421 64.59 87.09 51.70
C THR A 421 63.32 86.22 51.83
N ALA A 422 63.02 85.43 50.78
CA ALA A 422 62.31 84.13 50.78
C ALA A 422 60.80 84.16 51.10
N ASP A 423 59.92 83.39 50.45
CA ASP A 423 60.02 82.18 49.62
C ASP A 423 59.18 82.30 48.33
#